data_AF-A0A917VTK1-F1
#
_entry.id   AF-A0A917VTK1-F1
#
_cell.length_a   1.000
_cell.length_b   1.000
_cell.length_c   1.000
_cell.angle_alpha   90.00
_cell.angle_beta   90.00
_cell.angle_gamma   90.00
#
_symmetry.space_group_name_H-M   'P 1'
#
loop_
_entity.id
_entity.type
_entity.pdbx_description
1 polymer ?
#
loop_
_entity_poly.entity_id
_entity_poly.type
_entity_poly.pdbx_seq_one_letter_code
_entity_poly.pdbx_strand_id
1 'polypeptide(L)'
;MLVIAGTTLAEQVRAEASHGCSPVFFHHVVRAFERLVETLNRGARPQPSNVAEQLCTHLMITQARELACVAGEVYVTGLPISGYDYNFPRLYDTLLPDDEHDHLVEMGEALAAGEAAFSFIALADLMSREAMNAFFATFGTENA
;
A
#
# COMPACT_ATOMS: atom_id res chain seq x y z
N MET A 1 9.55 -7.60 7.83
CA MET A 1 8.21 -7.11 8.21
C MET A 1 7.49 -6.45 7.06
N LEU A 2 8.11 -5.55 6.29
CA LEU A 2 7.48 -4.91 5.12
C LEU A 2 7.05 -5.90 4.02
N VAL A 3 7.90 -6.90 3.73
CA VAL A 3 7.55 -7.96 2.77
C VAL A 3 6.33 -8.75 3.24
N ILE A 4 6.22 -9.03 4.54
CA ILE A 4 5.07 -9.71 5.15
C ILE A 4 3.84 -8.80 5.02
N ALA A 5 3.94 -7.54 5.45
CA ALA A 5 2.87 -6.56 5.35
C ALA A 5 2.34 -6.42 3.91
N GLY A 6 3.21 -6.25 2.92
CA GLY A 6 2.81 -6.15 1.51
C GLY A 6 2.15 -7.42 0.99
N THR A 7 2.63 -8.60 1.39
CA THR A 7 2.01 -9.88 1.01
C THR A 7 0.62 -10.03 1.63
N THR A 8 0.49 -9.74 2.92
CA THR A 8 -0.79 -9.79 3.64
C THR A 8 -1.80 -8.81 3.07
N LEU A 9 -1.41 -7.56 2.80
CA LEU A 9 -2.27 -6.56 2.19
C LEU A 9 -2.71 -6.99 0.78
N ALA A 10 -1.79 -7.53 -0.04
CA ALA A 10 -2.15 -8.04 -1.37
C ALA A 10 -3.19 -9.18 -1.30
N GLU A 11 -3.06 -10.08 -0.32
CA GLU A 11 -4.04 -11.16 -0.10
C GLU A 11 -5.39 -10.63 0.37
N GLN A 12 -5.42 -9.64 1.27
CA GLN A 12 -6.65 -8.98 1.71
C GLN A 12 -7.37 -8.31 0.54
N VAL A 13 -6.64 -7.56 -0.31
CA VAL A 13 -7.22 -6.94 -1.51
C VAL A 13 -7.77 -7.99 -2.48
N ARG A 14 -7.08 -9.13 -2.67
CA ARG A 14 -7.61 -10.23 -3.50
C ARG A 14 -8.89 -10.83 -2.93
N ALA A 15 -9.00 -10.95 -1.60
CA ALA A 15 -10.21 -11.43 -0.94
C ALA A 15 -11.35 -10.42 -1.15
N GLU A 16 -11.11 -9.13 -0.97
CA GLU A 16 -12.10 -8.06 -1.23
C GLU A 16 -12.53 -8.01 -2.70
N ALA A 17 -11.60 -8.22 -3.63
CA ALA A 17 -11.89 -8.24 -5.07
C ALA A 17 -12.93 -9.28 -5.47
N SER A 18 -13.04 -10.38 -4.71
CA SER A 18 -14.05 -11.41 -4.96
C SER A 18 -15.49 -10.96 -4.63
N HIS A 19 -15.62 -9.83 -3.92
CA HIS A 19 -16.88 -9.24 -3.49
C HIS A 19 -17.16 -7.86 -4.10
N GLY A 20 -16.15 -7.20 -4.68
CA GLY A 20 -16.25 -5.84 -5.22
C GLY A 20 -16.66 -5.76 -6.70
N CYS A 21 -17.26 -4.63 -7.09
CA CYS A 21 -17.75 -4.39 -8.45
C CYS A 21 -16.68 -3.89 -9.45
N SER A 22 -15.44 -3.64 -9.00
CA SER A 22 -14.40 -2.98 -9.79
C SER A 22 -13.14 -3.86 -9.98
N PRO A 23 -13.22 -4.97 -10.74
CA PRO A 23 -12.15 -5.98 -10.83
C PRO A 23 -10.82 -5.42 -11.37
N VAL A 24 -10.89 -4.41 -12.24
CA VAL A 24 -9.71 -3.75 -12.80
C VAL A 24 -8.95 -2.95 -11.73
N PHE A 25 -9.67 -2.20 -10.88
CA PHE A 25 -9.08 -1.45 -9.78
C PHE A 25 -8.32 -2.38 -8.83
N PHE A 26 -8.98 -3.43 -8.35
CA PHE A 26 -8.35 -4.39 -7.44
C PHE A 26 -7.15 -5.09 -8.07
N HIS A 27 -7.23 -5.44 -9.36
CA HIS A 27 -6.09 -6.01 -10.08
C HIS A 27 -4.86 -5.09 -10.03
N HIS A 28 -5.04 -3.79 -10.28
CA HIS A 28 -3.94 -2.84 -10.27
C HIS A 28 -3.38 -2.58 -8.86
N VAL A 29 -4.23 -2.52 -7.84
CA VAL A 29 -3.78 -2.40 -6.44
C VAL A 29 -2.97 -3.63 -6.01
N VAL A 30 -3.46 -4.84 -6.29
CA VAL A 30 -2.71 -6.09 -6.00
C VAL A 30 -1.36 -6.08 -6.71
N ARG A 31 -1.32 -5.67 -7.98
CA ARG A 31 -0.08 -5.53 -8.75
C ARG A 31 0.88 -4.51 -8.15
N ALA A 32 0.38 -3.40 -7.59
CA ALA A 32 1.20 -2.41 -6.92
C ALA A 32 1.89 -3.02 -5.68
N PHE A 33 1.15 -3.73 -4.82
CA PHE A 33 1.74 -4.44 -3.67
C PHE A 33 2.76 -5.50 -4.11
N GLU A 34 2.46 -6.32 -5.12
CA GLU A 34 3.38 -7.34 -5.64
C GLU A 34 4.71 -6.72 -6.10
N ARG A 35 4.67 -5.61 -6.85
CA ARG A 35 5.87 -4.91 -7.32
C ARG A 35 6.70 -4.32 -6.18
N LEU A 36 6.04 -3.74 -5.17
CA LEU A 36 6.71 -3.21 -3.98
C LEU A 36 7.40 -4.34 -3.20
N VAL A 37 6.73 -5.48 -3.03
CA VAL A 37 7.28 -6.68 -2.39
C VAL A 37 8.46 -7.24 -3.18
N GLU A 38 8.37 -7.36 -4.50
CA GLU A 38 9.49 -7.79 -5.35
C GLU A 38 10.70 -6.85 -5.23
N THR A 39 10.45 -5.53 -5.20
CA THR A 39 11.49 -4.51 -5.04
C THR A 39 12.21 -4.67 -3.70
N LEU A 40 11.45 -4.84 -2.62
CA LEU A 40 11.99 -5.07 -1.28
C LEU A 40 12.78 -6.38 -1.19
N ASN A 41 12.29 -7.47 -1.80
CA ASN A 41 12.98 -8.76 -1.83
C ASN A 41 14.32 -8.70 -2.58
N ARG A 42 14.45 -7.79 -3.56
CA ARG A 42 15.73 -7.51 -4.24
C ARG A 42 16.67 -6.60 -3.42
N GLY A 43 16.25 -6.17 -2.23
CA GLY A 43 17.00 -5.23 -1.38
C GLY A 43 16.98 -3.78 -1.89
N ALA A 44 16.16 -3.48 -2.90
CA ALA A 44 16.02 -2.15 -3.45
C ALA A 44 15.04 -1.31 -2.62
N ARG A 45 15.24 0.01 -2.60
CA ARG A 45 14.29 0.95 -1.99
C ARG A 45 13.08 1.08 -2.92
N PRO A 46 11.85 0.88 -2.42
CA PRO A 46 10.64 1.28 -3.13
C PRO A 46 10.73 2.74 -3.59
N GLN A 47 10.35 2.99 -4.84
CA GLN A 47 10.20 4.33 -5.39
C GLN A 47 8.83 4.39 -6.07
N PRO A 48 7.78 4.78 -5.32
CA PRO A 48 6.44 4.90 -5.87
C PRO A 48 6.42 5.79 -7.10
N SER A 49 5.85 5.28 -8.18
CA SER A 49 5.79 5.97 -9.47
C SER A 49 4.43 6.58 -9.77
N ASN A 50 3.42 6.31 -8.94
CA ASN A 50 2.05 6.79 -9.05
C ASN A 50 1.37 6.85 -7.66
N VAL A 51 0.19 7.47 -7.57
CA VAL A 51 -0.54 7.66 -6.30
C VAL A 51 -0.93 6.31 -5.67
N ALA A 52 -1.29 5.32 -6.49
CA ALA A 52 -1.60 3.98 -5.99
C ALA A 52 -0.41 3.32 -5.29
N GLU A 53 0.79 3.41 -5.87
CA GLU A 53 2.01 2.89 -5.26
C GLU A 53 2.40 3.65 -3.99
N GLN A 54 2.10 4.97 -3.91
CA GLN A 54 2.30 5.73 -2.68
C GLN A 54 1.36 5.25 -1.57
N LEU A 55 0.06 5.14 -1.86
CA LEU A 55 -0.92 4.60 -0.92
C LEU A 55 -0.53 3.21 -0.44
N CYS A 56 -0.17 2.31 -1.37
CA CYS A 56 0.26 0.96 -1.02
C CYS A 56 1.53 0.97 -0.14
N THR A 57 2.48 1.85 -0.43
CA THR A 57 3.71 1.99 0.38
C THR A 57 3.39 2.50 1.77
N HIS A 58 2.51 3.51 1.90
CA HIS A 58 2.05 4.02 3.19
C HIS A 58 1.41 2.89 4.01
N LEU A 59 0.43 2.17 3.44
CA LEU A 59 -0.27 1.09 4.12
C LEU A 59 0.69 -0.05 4.54
N MET A 60 1.68 -0.39 3.71
CA MET A 60 2.72 -1.36 4.07
C MET A 60 3.54 -0.91 5.26
N ILE A 61 3.89 0.38 5.36
CA ILE A 61 4.63 0.93 6.49
C ILE A 61 3.78 0.87 7.76
N THR A 62 2.52 1.32 7.69
CA THR A 62 1.58 1.29 8.82
C THR A 62 1.39 -0.14 9.35
N GLN A 63 1.05 -1.08 8.46
CA GLN A 63 0.88 -2.48 8.83
C GLN A 63 2.17 -3.10 9.40
N ALA A 64 3.34 -2.77 8.83
CA ALA A 64 4.61 -3.27 9.34
C ALA A 64 4.93 -2.73 10.74
N ARG A 65 4.57 -1.47 11.04
CA ARG A 65 4.71 -0.88 12.38
C ARG A 65 3.79 -1.54 13.39
N GLU A 66 2.55 -1.81 13.03
CA GLU A 66 1.60 -2.54 13.88
C GLU A 66 2.10 -3.95 14.19
N LEU A 67 2.54 -4.69 13.17
CA LEU A 67 3.10 -6.03 13.35
C LEU A 67 4.32 -5.99 14.28
N ALA A 68 5.19 -4.98 14.15
CA ALA A 68 6.33 -4.80 15.04
C ALA A 68 5.92 -4.51 16.49
N CYS A 69 4.86 -3.72 16.69
CA CYS A 69 4.33 -3.39 18.02
C CYS A 69 3.69 -4.60 18.71
N VAL A 70 2.92 -5.40 17.96
CA VAL A 70 2.21 -6.58 18.50
C VAL A 70 3.16 -7.74 18.76
N ALA A 71 4.17 -7.92 17.90
CA ALA A 71 4.91 -9.17 17.83
C ALA A 71 6.39 -9.05 18.23
N GLY A 72 6.72 -8.04 19.04
CA GLY A 72 8.06 -7.58 19.39
C GLY A 72 9.18 -8.64 19.47
N GLU A 73 8.96 -9.80 20.11
CA GLU A 73 9.97 -10.87 20.22
C GLU A 73 9.73 -12.08 19.29
N VAL A 74 8.48 -12.33 18.85
CA VAL A 74 8.09 -13.58 18.17
C VAL A 74 8.56 -13.63 16.71
N TYR A 75 8.63 -12.49 16.01
CA TYR A 75 9.17 -12.43 14.64
C TYR A 75 10.70 -12.20 14.58
N VAL A 76 11.36 -11.97 15.72
CA VAL A 76 12.80 -11.61 15.78
C VAL A 76 13.71 -12.79 15.45
N THR A 77 13.22 -14.03 15.55
CA THR A 77 14.02 -15.24 15.30
C THR A 77 14.34 -15.51 13.82
N GLY A 78 13.87 -14.66 12.89
CA GLY A 78 14.15 -14.76 11.44
C GLY A 78 14.20 -13.43 10.67
N LEU A 79 14.33 -12.30 11.38
CA LEU A 79 14.44 -10.95 10.78
C LEU A 79 15.92 -10.48 10.74
N PRO A 80 16.29 -9.60 9.80
CA PRO A 80 15.43 -8.92 8.82
C PRO A 80 15.16 -9.73 7.55
N ILE A 81 13.93 -9.60 7.02
CA ILE A 81 13.57 -10.09 5.68
C ILE A 81 13.93 -9.01 4.63
N SER A 82 13.87 -7.73 5.03
CA SER A 82 14.33 -6.58 4.23
C SER A 82 15.16 -5.63 5.06
N GLY A 83 16.20 -5.02 4.44
CA GLY A 83 17.04 -4.00 5.07
C GLY A 83 16.29 -2.73 5.50
N TYR A 84 15.04 -2.56 5.07
CA TYR A 84 14.17 -1.43 5.44
C TYR A 84 13.24 -1.71 6.62
N ASP A 85 13.21 -2.95 7.13
CA ASP A 85 12.37 -3.35 8.26
C ASP A 85 12.66 -2.57 9.57
N TYR A 86 13.81 -1.88 9.63
CA TYR A 86 14.23 -1.03 10.76
C TYR A 86 14.38 0.46 10.38
N ASN A 87 13.95 0.86 9.17
CA ASN A 87 14.14 2.22 8.68
C ASN A 87 12.89 2.78 8.00
N PHE A 88 11.76 2.73 8.72
CA PHE A 88 10.49 3.31 8.28
C PHE A 88 10.58 4.82 7.97
N PRO A 89 11.31 5.66 8.73
CA PRO A 89 11.45 7.08 8.38
C PRO A 89 12.02 7.30 6.97
N ARG A 90 13.06 6.54 6.59
CA ARG A 90 13.60 6.61 5.21
C ARG A 90 12.63 6.08 4.15
N LEU A 91 11.64 5.28 4.51
CA LEU A 91 10.61 4.88 3.55
C LEU A 91 9.55 5.97 3.40
N TYR A 92 9.17 6.66 4.48
CA TYR A 92 8.32 7.85 4.38
C TYR A 92 8.94 8.93 3.49
N ASP A 93 10.27 9.11 3.52
CA ASP A 93 10.98 10.01 2.60
C ASP A 93 10.84 9.65 1.10
N THR A 94 10.21 8.52 0.74
CA THR A 94 9.93 8.14 -0.66
C THR A 94 8.54 8.55 -1.14
N LEU A 95 7.67 8.95 -0.22
CA LEU A 95 6.33 9.43 -0.54
C LEU A 95 6.44 10.89 -1.00
N LEU A 96 5.57 11.31 -1.93
CA LEU A 96 5.58 12.72 -2.36
C LEU A 96 5.07 13.61 -1.21
N PRO A 97 5.60 14.84 -1.09
CA PRO A 97 5.27 15.76 0.00
C PRO A 97 3.93 16.51 -0.20
N ASP A 98 3.14 16.14 -1.20
CA ASP A 98 1.84 16.74 -1.48
C ASP A 98 0.71 16.18 -0.61
N ASP A 99 1.02 15.19 0.25
CA ASP A 99 0.15 14.58 1.25
C ASP A 99 -1.17 14.02 0.67
N GLU A 100 -1.29 13.90 -0.67
CA GLU A 100 -2.51 13.40 -1.32
C GLU A 100 -2.79 11.95 -0.91
N HIS A 101 -1.72 11.17 -0.74
CA HIS A 101 -1.81 9.81 -0.25
C HIS A 101 -2.31 9.74 1.20
N ASP A 102 -2.02 10.74 2.05
CA ASP A 102 -2.50 10.78 3.43
C ASP A 102 -4.01 11.04 3.48
N HIS A 103 -4.54 11.93 2.63
CA HIS A 103 -5.98 12.15 2.53
C HIS A 103 -6.73 10.88 2.08
N LEU A 104 -6.14 10.11 1.16
CA LEU A 104 -6.70 8.83 0.73
C LEU A 104 -6.66 7.77 1.84
N VAL A 105 -5.61 7.75 2.66
CA VAL A 105 -5.53 6.91 3.86
C VAL A 105 -6.65 7.28 4.84
N GLU A 106 -6.75 8.55 5.22
CA GLU A 106 -7.80 9.05 6.13
C GLU A 106 -9.21 8.70 5.64
N MET A 107 -9.45 8.86 4.33
CA MET A 107 -10.73 8.55 3.73
C MET A 107 -11.03 7.05 3.76
N GLY A 108 -10.07 6.20 3.40
CA GLY A 108 -10.26 4.75 3.42
C GLY A 108 -10.34 4.15 4.83
N GLU A 109 -9.69 4.77 5.81
CA GLU A 109 -9.86 4.46 7.24
C GLU A 109 -11.25 4.86 7.73
N ALA A 110 -11.71 6.07 7.41
CA ALA A 110 -13.04 6.55 7.82
C ALA A 110 -14.20 5.74 7.23
N LEU A 111 -13.98 5.13 6.06
CA LEU A 111 -14.97 4.31 5.36
C LEU A 111 -14.84 2.82 5.67
N ALA A 112 -13.81 2.40 6.39
CA ALA A 112 -13.65 1.02 6.79
C ALA A 112 -14.75 0.63 7.79
N ALA A 113 -15.45 -0.46 7.50
CA ALA A 113 -16.44 -1.04 8.40
C ALA A 113 -15.84 -2.23 9.17
N GLY A 114 -16.07 -2.27 10.49
CA GLY A 114 -15.67 -3.41 11.33
C GLY A 114 -14.21 -3.36 11.80
N GLU A 115 -13.48 -4.46 11.66
CA GLU A 115 -12.09 -4.65 12.15
C GLU A 115 -11.02 -4.31 11.09
N ALA A 116 -11.40 -3.89 9.88
CA ALA A 116 -10.45 -3.54 8.83
C ALA A 116 -9.86 -2.14 9.07
N ALA A 117 -8.54 -2.01 8.93
CA ALA A 117 -7.86 -0.71 9.02
C ALA A 117 -8.10 0.16 7.78
N PHE A 118 -8.42 -0.41 6.61
CA PHE A 118 -8.63 0.32 5.37
C PHE A 118 -9.62 -0.43 4.46
N SER A 119 -10.48 0.27 3.71
CA SER A 119 -11.40 -0.36 2.74
C SER A 119 -11.07 0.00 1.29
N PHE A 120 -10.59 -0.98 0.51
CA PHE A 120 -10.35 -0.79 -0.92
C PHE A 120 -11.64 -0.80 -1.74
N ILE A 121 -12.68 -1.50 -1.27
CA ILE A 121 -14.02 -1.43 -1.86
C ILE A 121 -14.57 -0.01 -1.80
N ALA A 122 -14.56 0.62 -0.61
CA ALA A 122 -15.09 1.97 -0.46
C ALA A 122 -14.29 3.00 -1.27
N LEU A 123 -12.96 2.86 -1.30
CA LEU A 123 -12.13 3.69 -2.17
C LEU A 123 -12.51 3.51 -3.65
N ALA A 124 -12.64 2.27 -4.12
CA ALA A 124 -13.00 1.99 -5.51
C ALA A 124 -14.36 2.57 -5.90
N ASP A 125 -15.35 2.50 -5.01
CA ASP A 125 -16.71 2.98 -5.25
C ASP A 125 -16.79 4.52 -5.29
N LEU A 126 -15.89 5.23 -4.61
CA LEU A 126 -15.82 6.69 -4.63
C LEU A 126 -15.11 7.25 -5.87
N MET A 127 -14.32 6.43 -6.56
CA MET A 127 -13.53 6.89 -7.69
C MET A 127 -14.34 6.97 -8.98
N SER A 128 -14.36 8.16 -9.57
CA SER A 128 -14.74 8.29 -10.98
C SER A 128 -13.73 7.58 -11.87
N ARG A 129 -14.10 7.29 -13.12
CA ARG A 129 -13.17 6.71 -14.10
C ARG A 129 -11.93 7.59 -14.33
N GLU A 130 -12.12 8.91 -14.33
CA GLU A 130 -11.03 9.87 -14.50
C GLU A 130 -10.08 9.87 -13.30
N ALA A 131 -10.64 9.88 -12.09
CA ALA A 131 -9.86 9.75 -10.85
C ALA A 131 -9.10 8.42 -10.80
N MET A 132 -9.72 7.32 -11.22
CA MET A 132 -9.08 6.00 -11.30
C MET A 132 -7.90 5.99 -12.29
N ASN A 133 -8.04 6.66 -13.44
CA ASN A 133 -6.95 6.78 -14.40
C ASN A 133 -5.79 7.61 -13.82
N ALA A 134 -6.09 8.75 -13.18
CA ALA A 134 -5.08 9.60 -12.54
C ALA A 134 -4.34 8.86 -11.40
N PHE A 135 -5.07 8.09 -10.61
CA PHE A 135 -4.52 7.33 -9.48
C PHE A 135 -3.44 6.30 -9.88
N PHE A 136 -3.59 5.69 -11.06
CA PHE A 136 -2.61 4.76 -11.62
C PHE A 136 -1.67 5.42 -12.66
N ALA A 137 -1.84 6.71 -12.96
CA ALA A 137 -0.98 7.43 -13.90
C ALA A 137 0.40 7.66 -13.28
N THR A 138 1.44 7.58 -14.10
CA THR A 138 2.82 7.77 -13.64
C THR A 138 3.06 9.25 -13.35
N PHE A 139 3.78 9.57 -12.28
CA PHE A 139 4.19 10.95 -12.00
C PHE A 139 4.96 11.49 -13.21
N GLY A 140 4.48 12.61 -13.76
CA GLY A 140 5.11 13.27 -14.91
C GLY A 140 4.51 12.96 -16.29
N THR A 141 3.40 12.22 -16.41
CA THR A 141 2.68 12.09 -17.70
C THR A 141 1.75 13.27 -18.05
N GLU A 142 1.68 14.33 -17.24
CA GLU A 142 0.83 15.51 -17.49
C GLU A 142 1.45 16.62 -18.36
N ASN A 143 2.47 16.31 -19.18
CA ASN A 143 2.90 17.22 -20.26
C ASN A 143 3.37 16.42 -21.48
N ALA A 144 2.44 16.07 -22.37
CA ALA A 144 2.71 15.74 -23.77
C ALA A 144 1.63 16.35 -24.66
#